data_AF-A0A923XE79-F1
#
_entry.id   AF-A0A923XE79-F1
#
_cell.length_a   1.000
_cell.length_b   1.000
_cell.length_c   1.000
_cell.angle_alpha   90.00
_cell.angle_beta   90.00
_cell.angle_gamma   90.00
#
_symmetry.space_group_name_H-M   'P 1'
#
loop_
_entity.id
_entity.type
_entity.pdbx_description
1 polymer ?
#
loop_
_entity_poly.entity_id
_entity_poly.type
_entity_poly.pdbx_seq_one_letter_code
_entity_poly.pdbx_strand_id
1 'polypeptide(L)'
;MRDDFTPTRRQVLAVAAGAGATLYLPSTVGAQPQWPTRAIRFLVPFAPGGTSEIVARSVAAELTRQLGQSVYVENKPGGAGTVAMQEAAHAAPDGHTIILGHVGTLAVNPYMLKNQPYDVNKDFIPVTLLAKVPNVFVIHPDVPAKNFREFVAYARANPGKLNYGSAGNASAGHLAMEYLKLVTGMFITHIPYRGTGPQLTDLLAGRTQASSAGLPALGAHIRAGKLRAIAVGTQQRIAALPDVPTVAEMGYKDFETSQWYGILAPAGTPPDVVKKLQEESYKALKSSAVTERFATDSAVGGGGSPAEFAAFIAKEQTIWKEIVRKAQIKAD
;
A
#
# COMPACT_ATOMS: atom_id res chain seq x y z
N MET A 1 -36.81 -58.99 58.54
CA MET A 1 -37.21 -57.57 58.67
C MET A 1 -36.96 -56.89 57.34
N ARG A 2 -38.01 -56.70 56.54
CA ARG A 2 -38.02 -55.84 55.36
C ARG A 2 -39.23 -54.93 55.58
N ASP A 3 -38.98 -53.65 55.82
CA ASP A 3 -40.03 -52.65 55.95
C ASP A 3 -40.43 -52.18 54.55
N ASP A 4 -41.66 -52.50 54.16
CA ASP A 4 -42.25 -52.06 52.89
C ASP A 4 -42.70 -50.61 53.03
N PHE A 5 -41.94 -49.69 52.42
CA PHE A 5 -42.27 -48.27 52.36
C PHE A 5 -43.21 -48.01 51.17
N THR A 6 -44.52 -47.99 51.40
CA THR A 6 -45.50 -47.56 50.38
C THR A 6 -45.69 -46.03 50.42
N PRO A 7 -45.26 -45.29 49.39
CA PRO A 7 -45.42 -43.84 49.35
C PRO A 7 -46.89 -43.44 49.22
N THR A 8 -47.28 -42.40 49.94
CA THR A 8 -48.66 -41.91 49.95
C THR A 8 -48.96 -41.09 48.68
N ARG A 9 -50.23 -41.09 48.23
CA ARG A 9 -50.71 -40.35 47.04
C ARG A 9 -50.34 -38.86 47.03
N ARG A 10 -50.11 -38.28 48.22
CA ARG A 10 -49.68 -36.90 48.44
C ARG A 10 -48.18 -36.67 48.15
N GLN A 11 -47.34 -37.68 48.38
CA GLN A 11 -45.91 -37.65 48.04
C GLN A 11 -45.67 -37.79 46.53
N VAL A 12 -46.51 -38.57 45.84
CA VAL A 12 -46.45 -38.70 44.37
C VAL A 12 -46.84 -37.38 43.68
N LEU A 13 -47.82 -36.65 44.21
CA LEU A 13 -48.22 -35.34 43.66
C LEU A 13 -47.20 -34.22 43.94
N ALA A 14 -46.45 -34.29 45.04
CA ALA A 14 -45.38 -33.33 45.34
C ALA A 14 -44.15 -33.51 44.43
N VAL A 15 -43.88 -34.72 43.94
CA VAL A 15 -42.79 -34.99 42.99
C VAL A 15 -43.19 -34.62 41.56
N ALA A 16 -44.46 -34.75 41.18
CA ALA A 16 -44.95 -34.38 39.85
C ALA A 16 -44.98 -32.87 39.57
N ALA A 17 -45.05 -32.02 40.61
CA ALA A 17 -45.01 -30.56 40.45
C ALA A 17 -43.58 -29.98 40.34
N GLY A 18 -42.54 -30.76 40.63
CA GLY A 18 -41.13 -30.33 40.56
C GLY A 18 -40.43 -30.62 39.23
N ALA A 19 -41.04 -31.41 38.33
CA ALA A 19 -40.40 -31.86 37.09
C ALA A 19 -40.75 -31.01 35.85
N GLY A 20 -41.55 -29.95 35.99
CA GLY A 20 -42.06 -29.15 34.87
C GLY A 20 -41.36 -27.80 34.61
N ALA A 21 -40.32 -27.44 35.37
CA ALA A 21 -39.70 -26.11 35.33
C ALA A 21 -38.19 -26.13 35.02
N THR A 22 -37.73 -27.09 34.22
CA THR A 22 -36.39 -27.04 33.63
C THR A 22 -36.40 -26.05 32.46
N LEU A 23 -36.27 -24.77 32.81
CA LEU A 23 -35.47 -23.77 32.11
C LEU A 23 -35.54 -23.81 30.57
N TYR A 24 -36.62 -23.26 30.00
CA TYR A 24 -36.49 -22.52 28.74
C TYR A 24 -35.70 -21.24 29.03
N LEU A 25 -34.38 -21.37 29.22
CA LEU A 25 -33.48 -20.24 29.04
C LEU A 25 -33.58 -19.90 27.55
N PRO A 26 -34.06 -18.70 27.16
CA PRO A 26 -33.89 -18.28 25.79
C PRO A 26 -32.39 -18.29 25.54
N SER A 27 -31.94 -19.22 24.70
CA SER A 27 -30.66 -19.13 24.06
C SER A 27 -30.68 -17.81 23.32
N THR A 28 -30.18 -16.76 23.97
CA THR A 28 -29.74 -15.55 23.30
C THR A 28 -28.70 -16.06 22.32
N VAL A 29 -29.14 -16.30 21.09
CA VAL A 29 -28.27 -16.35 19.93
C VAL A 29 -27.52 -15.03 20.02
N GLY A 30 -26.33 -15.08 20.60
CA GLY A 30 -25.48 -13.93 20.74
C GLY A 30 -25.24 -13.46 19.32
N ALA A 31 -25.91 -12.38 18.93
CA ALA A 31 -25.56 -11.67 17.72
C ALA A 31 -24.07 -11.41 17.86
N GLN A 32 -23.27 -12.08 17.03
CA GLN A 32 -21.83 -11.84 16.95
C GLN A 32 -21.69 -10.32 16.88
N PRO A 33 -20.94 -9.69 17.80
CA PRO A 33 -20.87 -8.24 17.84
C PRO A 33 -20.41 -7.76 16.46
N GLN A 34 -21.21 -6.87 15.87
CA GLN A 34 -21.03 -6.48 14.47
C GLN A 34 -19.64 -5.85 14.30
N TRP A 35 -18.83 -6.43 13.41
CA TRP A 35 -17.51 -5.91 13.10
C TRP A 35 -17.62 -4.48 12.51
N PRO A 36 -16.72 -3.54 12.88
CA PRO A 36 -15.61 -3.69 13.81
C PRO A 36 -16.00 -3.42 15.27
N THR A 37 -15.45 -4.20 16.20
CA THR A 37 -15.68 -4.10 17.65
C THR A 37 -14.65 -3.27 18.41
N ARG A 38 -13.56 -2.88 17.74
CA ARG A 38 -12.42 -2.11 18.27
C ARG A 38 -11.72 -1.39 17.13
N ALA A 39 -10.72 -0.58 17.47
CA ALA A 39 -9.91 0.13 16.49
C ALA A 39 -9.23 -0.83 15.49
N ILE A 40 -9.19 -0.41 14.22
CA ILE A 40 -8.50 -1.09 13.13
C ILE A 40 -7.12 -0.47 12.94
N ARG A 41 -6.11 -1.33 12.97
CA ARG A 41 -4.72 -0.98 12.73
C ARG A 41 -4.42 -1.05 11.23
N PHE A 42 -4.00 0.08 10.64
CA PHE A 42 -3.65 0.17 9.23
C PHE A 42 -2.13 0.34 9.06
N LEU A 43 -1.44 -0.77 8.79
CA LEU A 43 0.00 -0.81 8.64
C LEU A 43 0.45 -0.19 7.32
N VAL A 44 1.48 0.65 7.35
CA VAL A 44 2.12 1.26 6.18
C VAL A 44 3.62 0.91 6.16
N PRO A 45 4.15 0.30 5.08
CA PRO A 45 5.51 -0.26 5.04
C PRO A 45 6.65 0.77 4.88
N PHE A 46 6.40 2.05 5.15
CA PHE A 46 7.35 3.14 4.93
C PHE A 46 7.32 4.15 6.06
N ALA A 47 8.42 4.89 6.23
CA ALA A 47 8.46 6.06 7.09
C ALA A 47 7.56 7.17 6.52
N PRO A 48 7.06 8.08 7.37
CA PRO A 48 6.26 9.24 6.95
C PRO A 48 6.90 10.12 5.86
N GLY A 49 6.07 10.93 5.19
CA GLY A 49 6.48 11.92 4.20
C GLY A 49 6.40 11.46 2.74
N GLY A 50 5.64 10.39 2.46
CA GLY A 50 5.48 9.83 1.11
C GLY A 50 4.02 9.67 0.68
N THR A 51 3.83 9.33 -0.59
CA THR A 51 2.50 9.13 -1.19
C THR A 51 1.70 8.01 -0.50
N SER A 52 2.37 6.95 -0.05
CA SER A 52 1.76 5.85 0.72
C SER A 52 1.04 6.34 1.98
N GLU A 53 1.67 7.23 2.75
CA GLU A 53 1.09 7.80 3.96
C GLU A 53 -0.12 8.68 3.64
N ILE A 54 -0.04 9.50 2.60
CA ILE A 54 -1.13 10.38 2.19
C ILE A 54 -2.35 9.55 1.81
N VAL A 55 -2.18 8.54 0.94
CA VAL A 55 -3.27 7.63 0.54
C VAL A 55 -3.86 6.91 1.76
N ALA A 56 -3.01 6.32 2.61
CA ALA A 56 -3.47 5.59 3.77
C ALA A 56 -4.24 6.48 4.75
N ARG A 57 -3.72 7.67 5.08
CA ARG A 57 -4.37 8.59 6.04
C ARG A 57 -5.67 9.17 5.50
N SER A 58 -5.74 9.53 4.21
CA SER A 58 -6.97 10.01 3.59
C SER A 58 -8.09 8.98 3.66
N VAL A 59 -7.77 7.72 3.35
CA VAL A 59 -8.75 6.63 3.41
C VAL A 59 -9.08 6.26 4.86
N ALA A 60 -8.10 6.20 5.75
CA ALA A 60 -8.30 5.89 7.17
C ALA A 60 -9.23 6.87 7.88
N ALA A 61 -9.13 8.17 7.56
CA ALA A 61 -10.01 9.20 8.11
C ALA A 61 -11.48 8.94 7.73
N GLU A 62 -11.74 8.62 6.46
CA GLU A 62 -13.09 8.27 6.00
C GLU A 62 -13.58 6.94 6.58
N LEU A 63 -12.75 5.92 6.61
CA LEU A 63 -13.10 4.63 7.21
C LEU A 63 -13.45 4.78 8.69
N THR A 64 -12.73 5.63 9.43
CA THR A 64 -13.04 5.94 10.84
C THR A 64 -14.46 6.49 10.99
N ARG A 65 -14.82 7.45 10.13
CA ARG A 65 -16.15 8.07 10.13
C ARG A 65 -17.25 7.06 9.73
N GLN A 66 -16.96 6.21 8.76
CA GLN A 66 -17.94 5.28 8.17
C GLN A 66 -18.18 4.03 9.04
N LEU A 67 -17.13 3.52 9.68
CA LEU A 67 -17.17 2.30 10.49
C LEU A 67 -17.51 2.57 11.97
N GLY A 68 -17.42 3.82 12.42
CA GLY A 68 -17.65 4.18 13.82
C GLY A 68 -16.58 3.69 14.80
N GLN A 69 -15.48 3.13 14.28
CA GLN A 69 -14.29 2.73 15.04
C GLN A 69 -13.06 3.40 14.44
N SER A 70 -12.09 3.75 15.29
CA SER A 70 -10.84 4.36 14.83
C SER A 70 -10.12 3.44 13.84
N VAL A 71 -9.75 3.96 12.67
CA VAL A 71 -8.80 3.35 11.76
C VAL A 71 -7.53 4.20 11.79
N TYR A 72 -6.47 3.70 12.42
CA TYR A 72 -5.25 4.47 12.62
C TYR A 72 -4.10 3.92 11.79
N VAL A 73 -3.34 4.85 11.20
CA VAL A 73 -2.15 4.52 10.40
C VAL A 73 -0.95 4.33 11.31
N GLU A 74 -0.30 3.17 11.20
CA GLU A 74 0.95 2.86 11.88
C GLU A 74 2.06 2.57 10.85
N ASN A 75 3.11 3.39 10.87
CA ASN A 75 4.25 3.25 9.96
C ASN A 75 5.24 2.21 10.49
N LYS A 76 5.54 1.18 9.69
CA LYS A 76 6.50 0.11 9.96
C LYS A 76 7.55 0.01 8.85
N PRO A 77 8.54 0.92 8.78
CA PRO A 77 9.54 0.92 7.72
C PRO A 77 10.59 -0.19 7.87
N GLY A 78 11.12 -0.64 6.74
CA GLY A 78 12.33 -1.46 6.70
C GLY A 78 12.23 -2.66 5.77
N GLY A 79 13.39 -3.17 5.32
CA GLY A 79 13.50 -4.42 4.57
C GLY A 79 12.70 -4.46 3.27
N ALA A 80 12.64 -3.37 2.49
CA ALA A 80 11.76 -3.30 1.31
C ALA A 80 10.27 -3.55 1.63
N GLY A 81 9.84 -3.17 2.83
CA GLY A 81 8.48 -3.36 3.34
C GLY A 81 8.22 -4.73 3.98
N THR A 82 9.20 -5.63 4.02
CA THR A 82 9.01 -6.99 4.57
C THR A 82 8.62 -6.98 6.04
N VAL A 83 9.13 -6.05 6.84
CA VAL A 83 8.80 -5.94 8.28
C VAL A 83 7.29 -5.79 8.50
N ALA A 84 6.66 -4.83 7.82
CA ALA A 84 5.23 -4.60 7.92
C ALA A 84 4.42 -5.78 7.35
N MET A 85 4.86 -6.34 6.22
CA MET A 85 4.18 -7.46 5.58
C MET A 85 4.20 -8.72 6.46
N GLN A 86 5.35 -9.09 7.04
CA GLN A 86 5.43 -10.21 7.97
C GLN A 86 4.54 -9.99 9.20
N GLU A 87 4.50 -8.77 9.75
CA GLU A 87 3.66 -8.46 10.89
C GLU A 87 2.17 -8.56 10.54
N ALA A 88 1.78 -8.09 9.35
CA ALA A 88 0.41 -8.21 8.86
C ALA A 88 0.02 -9.66 8.58
N ALA A 89 0.89 -10.46 7.96
CA ALA A 89 0.64 -11.87 7.64
C ALA A 89 0.37 -12.72 8.91
N HIS A 90 1.05 -12.40 10.02
CA HIS A 90 0.86 -13.10 11.29
C HIS A 90 -0.22 -12.50 12.20
N ALA A 91 -0.89 -11.42 11.77
CA ALA A 91 -1.96 -10.83 12.56
C ALA A 91 -3.18 -11.75 12.62
N ALA A 92 -4.00 -11.61 13.66
CA ALA A 92 -5.28 -12.31 13.74
C ALA A 92 -6.12 -11.97 12.49
N PRO A 93 -6.70 -12.98 11.82
CA PRO A 93 -7.51 -12.76 10.63
C PRO A 93 -8.93 -12.32 11.01
N ASP A 94 -9.05 -11.28 11.84
CA ASP A 94 -10.31 -10.72 12.32
C ASP A 94 -10.66 -9.36 11.67
N GLY A 95 -9.80 -8.87 10.77
CA GLY A 95 -9.95 -7.61 10.06
C GLY A 95 -9.58 -6.37 10.87
N HIS A 96 -9.08 -6.50 12.10
CA HIS A 96 -8.59 -5.35 12.89
C HIS A 96 -7.12 -5.04 12.65
N THR A 97 -6.42 -5.81 11.82
CA THR A 97 -5.14 -5.41 11.20
C THR A 97 -5.28 -5.54 9.70
N ILE A 98 -5.01 -4.44 9.00
CA ILE A 98 -4.93 -4.36 7.55
C ILE A 98 -3.62 -3.71 7.16
N ILE A 99 -3.17 -3.91 5.92
CA ILE A 99 -1.90 -3.36 5.44
C ILE A 99 -2.05 -2.69 4.07
N LEU A 100 -1.29 -1.61 3.89
CA LEU A 100 -1.13 -0.94 2.61
C LEU A 100 -0.11 -1.70 1.77
N GLY A 101 -0.59 -2.46 0.80
CA GLY A 101 0.26 -3.06 -0.23
C GLY A 101 0.61 -2.06 -1.33
N HIS A 102 1.75 -2.27 -1.97
CA HIS A 102 2.19 -1.50 -3.13
C HIS A 102 2.98 -2.38 -4.11
N VAL A 103 3.35 -1.83 -5.26
CA VAL A 103 4.08 -2.54 -6.33
C VAL A 103 5.28 -3.37 -5.83
N GLY A 104 6.07 -2.85 -4.90
CA GLY A 104 7.24 -3.53 -4.36
C GLY A 104 6.86 -4.77 -3.57
N THR A 105 6.01 -4.61 -2.56
CA THR A 105 5.63 -5.71 -1.68
C THR A 105 4.80 -6.78 -2.38
N LEU A 106 3.98 -6.41 -3.37
CA LEU A 106 3.04 -7.36 -3.99
C LEU A 106 3.50 -7.91 -5.34
N ALA A 107 4.33 -7.19 -6.10
CA ALA A 107 4.71 -7.59 -7.46
C ALA A 107 6.21 -7.81 -7.68
N VAL A 108 7.09 -7.14 -6.91
CA VAL A 108 8.53 -7.16 -7.18
C VAL A 108 9.32 -8.02 -6.21
N ASN A 109 9.07 -7.86 -4.91
CA ASN A 109 9.82 -8.53 -3.85
C ASN A 109 9.93 -10.05 -4.05
N PRO A 110 8.89 -10.80 -4.48
CA PRO A 110 9.00 -12.23 -4.77
C PRO A 110 10.06 -12.63 -5.81
N TYR A 111 10.46 -11.69 -6.68
CA TYR A 111 11.46 -11.92 -7.74
C TYR A 111 12.80 -11.25 -7.45
N MET A 112 12.83 -10.24 -6.58
CA MET A 112 14.03 -9.48 -6.23
C MET A 112 14.72 -10.03 -4.98
N LEU A 113 13.95 -10.45 -3.97
CA LEU A 113 14.47 -10.92 -2.69
C LEU A 113 14.72 -12.43 -2.74
N LYS A 114 15.96 -12.85 -2.42
CA LYS A 114 16.32 -14.27 -2.35
C LYS A 114 15.52 -15.01 -1.28
N ASN A 115 15.33 -14.37 -0.13
CA ASN A 115 14.63 -14.92 1.02
C ASN A 115 13.42 -14.04 1.35
N GLN A 116 12.37 -14.19 0.54
CA GLN A 116 11.10 -13.52 0.76
C GLN A 116 10.40 -14.14 1.98
N PRO A 117 10.02 -13.37 3.02
CA PRO A 117 9.52 -13.95 4.26
C PRO A 117 7.98 -14.03 4.35
N TYR A 118 7.27 -13.82 3.24
CA TYR A 118 5.82 -13.99 3.12
C TYR A 118 5.46 -14.36 1.68
N ASP A 119 4.38 -15.09 1.50
CA ASP A 119 3.79 -15.40 0.20
C ASP A 119 2.59 -14.48 -0.05
N VAL A 120 2.76 -13.53 -0.99
CA VAL A 120 1.72 -12.54 -1.35
C VAL A 120 0.37 -13.21 -1.64
N ASN A 121 0.40 -14.38 -2.28
CA ASN A 121 -0.80 -15.03 -2.80
C ASN A 121 -1.44 -16.00 -1.79
N LYS A 122 -0.74 -16.33 -0.69
CA LYS A 122 -1.25 -17.24 0.35
C LYS A 122 -1.53 -16.56 1.68
N ASP A 123 -0.72 -15.58 2.05
CA ASP A 123 -0.75 -14.97 3.38
C ASP A 123 -1.70 -13.76 3.44
N PHE A 124 -2.26 -13.34 2.30
CA PHE A 124 -3.09 -12.15 2.19
C PHE A 124 -4.33 -12.34 1.32
N ILE A 125 -5.37 -11.59 1.65
CA ILE A 125 -6.57 -11.37 0.86
C ILE A 125 -6.55 -9.94 0.32
N PRO A 126 -6.49 -9.72 -1.01
CA PRO A 126 -6.66 -8.41 -1.61
C PRO A 126 -8.06 -7.86 -1.30
N VAL A 127 -8.16 -6.63 -0.78
CA VAL A 127 -9.45 -6.00 -0.46
C VAL A 127 -9.88 -5.11 -1.61
N THR A 128 -9.08 -4.09 -1.94
CA THR A 128 -9.35 -3.17 -3.04
C THR A 128 -8.13 -2.33 -3.38
N LEU A 129 -8.04 -1.85 -4.62
CA LEU A 129 -7.05 -0.86 -5.03
C LEU A 129 -7.50 0.51 -4.53
N LEU A 130 -6.63 1.27 -3.86
CA LEU A 130 -6.97 2.61 -3.36
C LEU A 130 -6.61 3.70 -4.35
N ALA A 131 -5.39 3.67 -4.89
CA ALA A 131 -4.92 4.75 -5.73
C ALA A 131 -3.86 4.27 -6.73
N LYS A 132 -3.82 4.93 -7.89
CA LYS A 132 -2.68 4.96 -8.80
C LYS A 132 -2.10 6.37 -8.81
N VAL A 133 -0.78 6.50 -8.74
CA VAL A 133 -0.11 7.79 -8.67
C VAL A 133 1.05 7.81 -9.66
N PRO A 134 1.07 8.76 -10.62
CA PRO A 134 2.18 8.96 -11.53
C PRO A 134 3.52 9.11 -10.79
N ASN A 135 4.58 8.52 -11.33
CA ASN A 135 5.94 8.85 -10.93
C ASN A 135 6.38 10.16 -11.61
N VAL A 136 7.02 11.04 -10.84
CA VAL A 136 7.67 12.24 -11.34
C VAL A 136 9.17 12.10 -11.10
N PHE A 137 9.97 12.36 -12.13
CA PHE A 137 11.42 12.33 -12.06
C PHE A 137 11.94 13.74 -11.81
N VAL A 138 12.75 13.87 -10.77
CA VAL A 138 13.33 15.15 -10.36
C VAL A 138 14.84 15.06 -10.22
N ILE A 139 15.50 16.19 -10.42
CA ILE A 139 16.92 16.38 -10.14
C ILE A 139 17.13 17.58 -9.22
N HIS A 140 18.22 17.53 -8.45
CA HIS A 140 18.70 18.67 -7.68
C HIS A 140 19.18 19.78 -8.64
N PRO A 141 18.98 21.08 -8.32
CA PRO A 141 19.38 22.19 -9.19
C PRO A 141 20.88 22.25 -9.55
N ASP A 142 21.75 21.70 -8.69
CA ASP A 142 23.21 21.66 -8.90
C ASP A 142 23.64 20.67 -9.99
N VAL A 143 22.75 19.76 -10.41
CA VAL A 143 23.04 18.89 -11.55
C VAL A 143 23.13 19.75 -12.80
N PRO A 144 24.21 19.65 -13.61
CA PRO A 144 24.40 20.47 -14.81
C PRO A 144 23.54 19.96 -15.98
N ALA A 145 22.23 19.92 -15.77
CA ALA A 145 21.21 19.52 -16.73
C ALA A 145 19.89 20.25 -16.42
N LYS A 146 19.26 20.85 -17.42
CA LYS A 146 18.01 21.60 -17.29
C LYS A 146 16.77 20.82 -17.70
N ASN A 147 16.95 19.66 -18.30
CA ASN A 147 15.87 18.83 -18.81
C ASN A 147 16.29 17.35 -18.85
N PHE A 148 15.35 16.49 -19.21
CA PHE A 148 15.55 15.06 -19.30
C PHE A 148 16.70 14.66 -20.24
N ARG A 149 16.78 15.25 -21.44
CA ARG A 149 17.80 14.89 -22.45
C ARG A 149 19.20 15.23 -21.95
N GLU A 150 19.37 16.43 -21.41
CA GLU A 150 20.63 16.87 -20.80
C GLU A 150 21.02 15.99 -19.60
N PHE A 151 20.05 15.60 -18.77
CA PHE A 151 20.30 14.74 -17.62
C PHE A 151 20.79 13.35 -18.04
N VAL A 152 20.11 12.72 -19.01
CA VAL A 152 20.53 11.42 -19.56
C VAL A 152 21.93 11.52 -20.18
N ALA A 153 22.19 12.56 -20.97
CA ALA A 153 23.50 12.77 -21.57
C ALA A 153 24.60 12.96 -20.51
N TYR A 154 24.35 13.79 -19.49
CA TYR A 154 25.28 14.02 -18.40
C TYR A 154 25.56 12.76 -17.58
N ALA A 155 24.53 11.99 -17.23
CA ALA A 155 24.66 10.73 -16.50
C ALA A 155 25.45 9.67 -17.28
N ARG A 156 25.20 9.55 -18.60
CA ARG A 156 25.96 8.65 -19.48
C ARG A 156 27.43 9.05 -19.61
N ALA A 157 27.73 10.35 -19.65
CA ALA A 157 29.11 10.84 -19.70
C ALA A 157 29.84 10.74 -18.35
N ASN A 158 29.12 10.54 -17.24
CA ASN A 158 29.67 10.54 -15.89
C ASN A 158 29.16 9.34 -15.05
N PRO A 159 29.37 8.09 -15.51
CA PRO A 159 28.89 6.93 -14.79
C PRO A 159 29.50 6.87 -13.39
N GLY A 160 28.64 6.67 -12.38
CA GLY A 160 29.04 6.51 -10.98
C GLY A 160 29.26 7.82 -10.22
N LYS A 161 29.14 8.98 -10.88
CA LYS A 161 29.24 10.29 -10.22
C LYS A 161 27.91 10.81 -9.64
N LEU A 162 26.80 10.20 -10.03
CA LEU A 162 25.47 10.57 -9.59
C LEU A 162 24.88 9.50 -8.70
N ASN A 163 24.21 9.96 -7.65
CA ASN A 163 23.38 9.15 -6.78
C ASN A 163 21.92 9.53 -6.96
N TYR A 164 21.02 8.56 -6.89
CA TYR A 164 19.60 8.82 -6.72
C TYR A 164 19.09 8.20 -5.42
N GLY A 165 18.19 8.92 -4.74
CA GLY A 165 17.54 8.42 -3.54
C GLY A 165 16.20 7.75 -3.87
N SER A 166 15.81 6.74 -3.10
CA SER A 166 14.44 6.19 -3.13
C SER A 166 13.87 5.99 -1.72
N ALA A 167 12.58 5.67 -1.63
CA ALA A 167 11.95 5.30 -0.36
C ALA A 167 12.40 3.92 0.19
N GLY A 168 13.33 3.26 -0.51
CA GLY A 168 13.91 1.97 -0.17
C GLY A 168 13.91 1.01 -1.35
N ASN A 169 14.62 -0.11 -1.19
CA ASN A 169 14.60 -1.23 -2.15
C ASN A 169 13.16 -1.63 -2.51
N ALA A 170 12.93 -1.90 -3.78
CA ALA A 170 11.61 -2.13 -4.40
C ALA A 170 10.52 -1.07 -4.17
N SER A 171 10.84 0.11 -3.62
CA SER A 171 9.88 1.22 -3.62
C SER A 171 9.53 1.62 -5.06
N ALA A 172 8.35 2.20 -5.27
CA ALA A 172 7.92 2.58 -6.61
C ALA A 172 8.86 3.62 -7.28
N GLY A 173 9.53 4.45 -6.48
CA GLY A 173 10.58 5.36 -6.94
C GLY A 173 11.86 4.65 -7.38
N HIS A 174 12.33 3.66 -6.60
CA HIS A 174 13.45 2.80 -6.97
C HIS A 174 13.19 2.12 -8.32
N LEU A 175 12.04 1.48 -8.44
CA LEU A 175 11.67 0.72 -9.62
C LEU A 175 11.49 1.60 -10.87
N ALA A 176 10.98 2.81 -10.71
CA ALA A 176 10.90 3.77 -11.80
C ALA A 176 12.29 4.24 -12.27
N MET A 177 13.22 4.47 -11.35
CA MET A 177 14.60 4.83 -11.68
C MET A 177 15.38 3.66 -12.30
N GLU A 178 15.18 2.43 -11.83
CA GLU A 178 15.80 1.23 -12.45
C GLU A 178 15.26 0.98 -13.85
N TYR A 179 13.94 1.11 -14.08
CA TYR A 179 13.40 1.03 -15.44
C TYR A 179 13.95 2.16 -16.32
N LEU A 180 14.08 3.37 -15.78
CA LEU A 180 14.64 4.50 -16.52
C LEU A 180 16.11 4.26 -16.89
N LYS A 181 16.94 3.75 -15.96
CA LYS A 181 18.33 3.34 -16.21
C LYS A 181 18.40 2.28 -17.31
N LEU A 182 17.52 1.27 -17.26
CA LEU A 182 17.46 0.21 -18.26
C LEU A 182 17.21 0.77 -19.67
N VAL A 183 16.16 1.56 -19.86
CA VAL A 183 15.80 2.03 -21.22
C VAL A 183 16.75 3.10 -21.73
N THR A 184 17.28 3.94 -20.84
CA THR A 184 18.22 5.01 -21.21
C THR A 184 19.67 4.54 -21.24
N GLY A 185 20.02 3.34 -20.78
CA GLY A 185 21.41 2.89 -20.65
C GLY A 185 22.30 3.80 -19.80
N MET A 186 21.72 4.66 -18.94
CA MET A 186 22.49 5.49 -18.02
C MET A 186 22.85 4.70 -16.76
N PHE A 187 23.93 5.09 -16.09
CA PHE A 187 24.31 4.53 -14.79
C PHE A 187 24.29 5.60 -13.70
N ILE A 188 23.48 5.37 -12.67
CA ILE A 188 23.35 6.20 -11.47
C ILE A 188 23.23 5.25 -10.28
N THR A 189 23.97 5.53 -9.21
CA THR A 189 23.99 4.69 -8.00
C THR A 189 22.72 4.91 -7.18
N HIS A 190 22.11 3.83 -6.73
CA HIS A 190 20.93 3.88 -5.86
C HIS A 190 21.34 4.03 -4.39
N ILE A 191 20.67 4.94 -3.68
CA ILE A 191 20.79 5.12 -2.23
C ILE A 191 19.42 4.84 -1.60
N PRO A 192 19.22 3.65 -0.97
CA PRO A 192 17.95 3.30 -0.37
C PRO A 192 17.75 3.99 0.99
N TYR A 193 16.59 4.61 1.20
CA TYR A 193 16.16 5.13 2.50
C TYR A 193 15.05 4.27 3.09
N ARG A 194 14.57 4.64 4.28
CA ARG A 194 13.44 3.97 4.97
C ARG A 194 12.05 4.53 4.60
N GLY A 195 12.00 5.49 3.68
CA GLY A 195 10.78 6.17 3.23
C GLY A 195 11.11 7.45 2.46
N THR A 196 10.09 8.07 1.85
CA THR A 196 10.27 9.29 1.05
C THR A 196 10.71 10.50 1.88
N GLY A 197 10.26 10.63 3.14
CA GLY A 197 10.64 11.76 4.00
C GLY A 197 12.17 11.91 4.15
N PRO A 198 12.88 10.91 4.70
CA PRO A 198 14.35 10.95 4.82
C PRO A 198 15.06 11.09 3.47
N GLN A 199 14.55 10.42 2.43
CA GLN A 199 15.10 10.52 1.07
C GLN A 199 15.03 11.95 0.52
N LEU A 200 13.90 12.62 0.73
CA LEU A 200 13.66 13.98 0.25
C LEU A 200 14.52 14.99 0.99
N THR A 201 14.75 14.80 2.29
CA THR A 201 15.70 15.62 3.07
C THR A 201 17.08 15.63 2.42
N ASP A 202 17.61 14.46 2.07
CA ASP A 202 18.95 14.34 1.50
C ASP A 202 19.02 14.80 0.03
N LEU A 203 17.93 14.62 -0.73
CA LEU A 203 17.82 15.20 -2.07
C LEU A 203 17.84 16.73 -2.03
N LEU A 204 17.07 17.35 -1.13
CA LEU A 204 17.04 18.81 -0.97
C LEU A 204 18.35 19.39 -0.44
N ALA A 205 19.14 18.58 0.27
CA ALA A 205 20.48 18.95 0.73
C ALA A 205 21.58 18.67 -0.33
N GLY A 206 21.23 18.17 -1.52
CA GLY A 206 22.18 17.86 -2.59
C GLY A 206 23.05 16.61 -2.36
N ARG A 207 22.78 15.83 -1.30
CA ARG A 207 23.51 14.57 -1.01
C ARG A 207 23.21 13.47 -2.03
N THR A 208 22.00 13.49 -2.59
CA THR A 208 21.64 12.75 -3.81
C THR A 208 21.23 13.75 -4.90
N GLN A 209 21.41 13.37 -6.16
CA GLN A 209 21.24 14.26 -7.30
C GLN A 209 19.92 14.07 -8.04
N ALA A 210 19.27 12.92 -7.87
CA ALA A 210 18.02 12.59 -8.52
C ALA A 210 17.09 11.78 -7.61
N SER A 211 15.81 11.75 -7.95
CA SER A 211 14.83 10.84 -7.36
C SER A 211 13.64 10.67 -8.29
N SER A 212 12.87 9.60 -8.03
CA SER A 212 11.51 9.45 -8.53
C SER A 212 10.58 9.22 -7.35
N ALA A 213 9.47 9.96 -7.31
CA ALA A 213 8.41 9.75 -6.33
C ALA A 213 7.08 10.28 -6.89
N GLY A 214 6.01 10.19 -6.10
CA GLY A 214 4.75 10.84 -6.46
C GLY A 214 4.84 12.34 -6.36
N LEU A 215 4.05 13.01 -7.20
CA LEU A 215 3.88 14.46 -7.13
C LEU A 215 3.59 14.98 -5.71
N PRO A 216 2.85 14.29 -4.82
CA PRO A 216 2.55 14.83 -3.49
C PRO A 216 3.78 15.15 -2.65
N ALA A 217 4.81 14.30 -2.76
CA ALA A 217 6.06 14.50 -2.02
C ALA A 217 6.96 15.58 -2.66
N LEU A 218 6.82 15.81 -3.97
CA LEU A 218 7.77 16.63 -4.74
C LEU A 218 7.19 18.01 -5.13
N GLY A 219 5.87 18.14 -5.25
CA GLY A 219 5.20 19.23 -5.93
C GLY A 219 5.48 20.60 -5.31
N ALA A 220 5.49 20.70 -3.98
CA ALA A 220 5.82 21.95 -3.30
C ALA A 220 7.27 22.39 -3.57
N HIS A 221 8.21 21.45 -3.62
CA HIS A 221 9.62 21.72 -3.87
C HIS A 221 9.89 22.05 -5.35
N ILE A 222 9.15 21.43 -6.27
CA ILE A 222 9.18 21.76 -7.70
C ILE A 222 8.69 23.21 -7.90
N ARG A 223 7.52 23.57 -7.34
CA ARG A 223 6.98 24.93 -7.44
C ARG A 223 7.87 25.99 -6.82
N ALA A 224 8.55 25.65 -5.73
CA ALA A 224 9.51 26.55 -5.07
C ALA A 224 10.89 26.61 -5.76
N GLY A 225 11.10 25.89 -6.88
CA GLY A 225 12.38 25.87 -7.60
C GLY A 225 13.50 25.12 -6.87
N LYS A 226 13.21 24.43 -5.77
CA LYS A 226 14.19 23.64 -4.99
C LYS A 226 14.53 22.31 -5.64
N LEU A 227 13.65 21.81 -6.51
CA LEU A 227 13.86 20.62 -7.33
C LEU A 227 13.39 20.91 -8.75
N ARG A 228 14.05 20.31 -9.73
CA ARG A 228 13.66 20.41 -11.13
C ARG A 228 12.98 19.13 -11.59
N ALA A 229 11.70 19.20 -11.91
CA ALA A 229 10.99 18.10 -12.58
C ALA A 229 11.47 18.01 -14.03
N ILE A 230 11.96 16.84 -14.43
CA ILE A 230 12.53 16.63 -15.77
C ILE A 230 11.67 15.73 -16.65
N ALA A 231 10.89 14.83 -16.04
CA ALA A 231 9.94 14.00 -16.76
C ALA A 231 8.84 13.46 -15.83
N VAL A 232 7.73 13.02 -16.43
CA VAL A 232 6.72 12.18 -15.77
C VAL A 232 6.70 10.78 -16.39
N GLY A 233 6.38 9.78 -15.57
CA GLY A 233 6.40 8.37 -15.96
C GLY A 233 5.12 7.86 -16.61
N THR A 234 4.10 8.70 -16.78
CA THR A 234 2.84 8.35 -17.45
C THR A 234 2.96 8.46 -18.98
N GLN A 235 2.06 7.82 -19.70
CA GLN A 235 1.98 7.93 -21.17
C GLN A 235 1.58 9.33 -21.65
N GLN A 236 0.83 10.06 -20.84
CA GLN A 236 0.42 11.45 -21.09
C GLN A 236 0.93 12.36 -19.98
N ARG A 237 1.11 13.65 -20.28
CA ARG A 237 1.47 14.65 -19.28
C ARG A 237 0.37 14.77 -18.24
N ILE A 238 0.75 15.12 -17.02
CA ILE A 238 -0.20 15.30 -15.92
C ILE A 238 -0.63 16.77 -15.86
N ALA A 239 -1.92 17.01 -15.59
CA ALA A 239 -2.47 18.37 -15.57
C ALA A 239 -1.78 19.30 -14.55
N ALA A 240 -1.24 18.74 -13.46
CA ALA A 240 -0.52 19.49 -12.44
C ALA A 240 0.90 19.93 -12.85
N LEU A 241 1.46 19.36 -13.93
CA LEU A 241 2.77 19.69 -14.50
C LEU A 241 2.70 19.67 -16.05
N PRO A 242 1.92 20.56 -16.67
CA PRO A 242 1.64 20.49 -18.11
C PRO A 242 2.88 20.72 -18.99
N ASP A 243 3.87 21.43 -18.46
CA ASP A 243 5.13 21.74 -19.15
C ASP A 243 6.19 20.65 -18.97
N VAL A 244 5.97 19.68 -18.07
CA VAL A 244 6.92 18.59 -17.84
C VAL A 244 6.57 17.45 -18.79
N PRO A 245 7.48 17.05 -19.69
CA PRO A 245 7.21 16.02 -20.67
C PRO A 245 7.13 14.62 -20.03
N THR A 246 6.53 13.68 -20.73
CA THR A 246 6.63 12.27 -20.39
C THR A 246 7.97 11.68 -20.84
N VAL A 247 8.38 10.59 -20.22
CA VAL A 247 9.52 9.79 -20.72
C VAL A 247 9.22 9.22 -22.12
N ALA A 248 7.95 8.89 -22.41
CA ALA A 248 7.51 8.41 -23.71
C ALA A 248 7.70 9.46 -24.83
N GLU A 249 7.39 10.74 -24.57
CA GLU A 249 7.66 11.87 -25.48
C GLU A 249 9.16 12.05 -25.79
N MET A 250 10.04 11.48 -24.97
CA MET A 250 11.50 11.56 -25.13
C MET A 250 12.09 10.39 -25.94
N GLY A 251 11.25 9.57 -26.56
CA GLY A 251 11.67 8.48 -27.47
C GLY A 251 11.56 7.08 -26.88
N TYR A 252 11.10 6.94 -25.62
CA TYR A 252 10.93 5.65 -24.95
C TYR A 252 9.45 5.28 -24.89
N LYS A 253 8.84 5.00 -26.06
CA LYS A 253 7.38 4.90 -26.24
C LYS A 253 6.68 3.92 -25.28
N ASP A 254 7.33 2.81 -24.93
CA ASP A 254 6.79 1.78 -24.04
C ASP A 254 7.08 2.06 -22.55
N PHE A 255 7.66 3.21 -22.23
CA PHE A 255 7.94 3.59 -20.86
C PHE A 255 6.67 4.05 -20.15
N GLU A 256 6.24 3.27 -19.17
CA GLU A 256 5.20 3.67 -18.23
C GLU A 256 5.55 3.19 -16.83
N THR A 257 5.49 4.10 -15.86
CA THR A 257 5.66 3.81 -14.44
C THR A 257 4.57 4.51 -13.65
N SER A 258 3.81 3.72 -12.90
CA SER A 258 2.84 4.22 -11.94
C SER A 258 3.07 3.56 -10.60
N GLN A 259 2.98 4.35 -9.55
CA GLN A 259 2.80 3.84 -8.21
C GLN A 259 1.36 3.38 -8.07
N TRP A 260 1.14 2.38 -7.24
CA TRP A 260 -0.20 1.94 -6.91
C TRP A 260 -0.23 1.40 -5.49
N TYR A 261 -1.36 1.60 -4.82
CA TYR A 261 -1.55 1.30 -3.41
C TYR A 261 -2.91 0.64 -3.21
N GLY A 262 -2.98 -0.40 -2.40
CA GLY A 262 -4.23 -1.09 -2.08
C GLY A 262 -4.23 -1.68 -0.69
N ILE A 263 -5.41 -2.06 -0.21
CA ILE A 263 -5.58 -2.69 1.10
C ILE A 263 -5.51 -4.21 0.95
N LEU A 264 -4.76 -4.84 1.84
CA LEU A 264 -4.80 -6.29 2.06
C LEU A 264 -5.21 -6.58 3.50
N ALA A 265 -5.88 -7.70 3.69
CA ALA A 265 -6.15 -8.30 4.99
C ALA A 265 -5.37 -9.63 5.11
N PRO A 266 -5.08 -10.12 6.34
CA PRO A 266 -4.46 -11.43 6.53
C PRO A 266 -5.31 -12.56 5.94
N ALA A 267 -4.66 -13.63 5.49
CA ALA A 267 -5.34 -14.84 5.04
C ALA A 267 -6.25 -15.42 6.14
N GLY A 268 -7.44 -15.86 5.75
CA GLY A 268 -8.47 -16.33 6.66
C GLY A 268 -9.42 -15.25 7.19
N THR A 269 -9.22 -13.98 6.82
CA THR A 269 -10.16 -12.91 7.23
C THR A 269 -11.56 -13.20 6.70
N PRO A 270 -12.63 -13.14 7.54
CA PRO A 270 -13.99 -13.49 7.14
C PRO A 270 -14.44 -12.75 5.86
N PRO A 271 -15.10 -13.44 4.91
CA PRO A 271 -15.52 -12.83 3.64
C PRO A 271 -16.43 -11.60 3.80
N ASP A 272 -17.28 -11.58 4.83
CA ASP A 272 -18.16 -10.46 5.16
C ASP A 272 -17.37 -9.23 5.66
N VAL A 273 -16.30 -9.44 6.43
CA VAL A 273 -15.38 -8.37 6.85
C VAL A 273 -14.61 -7.82 5.65
N VAL A 274 -14.09 -8.67 4.76
CA VAL A 274 -13.41 -8.26 3.52
C VAL A 274 -14.37 -7.45 2.63
N LYS A 275 -15.61 -7.93 2.47
CA LYS A 275 -16.64 -7.23 1.70
C LYS A 275 -16.94 -5.87 2.31
N LYS A 276 -17.14 -5.79 3.63
CA LYS A 276 -17.41 -4.53 4.33
C LYS A 276 -16.26 -3.53 4.19
N LEU A 277 -15.02 -3.98 4.37
CA LEU A 277 -13.81 -3.17 4.16
C LEU A 277 -13.74 -2.63 2.73
N GLN A 278 -14.04 -3.47 1.73
CA GLN A 278 -14.05 -3.05 0.34
C GLN A 278 -15.14 -2.01 0.06
N GLU A 279 -16.37 -2.25 0.54
CA GLU A 279 -17.50 -1.33 0.32
C GLU A 279 -17.26 0.04 0.95
N GLU A 280 -16.78 0.09 2.20
CA GLU A 280 -16.46 1.36 2.87
C GLU A 280 -15.23 2.02 2.23
N SER A 281 -14.22 1.27 1.82
CA SER A 281 -13.09 1.84 1.07
C SER A 281 -13.55 2.45 -0.26
N TYR A 282 -14.47 1.80 -0.97
CA TYR A 282 -15.02 2.33 -2.21
C TYR A 282 -15.84 3.62 -1.99
N LYS A 283 -16.61 3.70 -0.89
CA LYS A 283 -17.30 4.93 -0.50
C LYS A 283 -16.32 6.03 -0.11
N ALA A 284 -15.27 5.71 0.65
CA ALA A 284 -14.21 6.63 1.02
C ALA A 284 -13.57 7.26 -0.22
N LEU A 285 -13.23 6.45 -1.23
CA LEU A 285 -12.64 6.93 -2.49
C LEU A 285 -13.57 7.86 -3.30
N LYS A 286 -14.86 7.87 -3.01
CA LYS A 286 -15.85 8.77 -3.63
C LYS A 286 -16.19 10.00 -2.77
N SER A 287 -15.67 10.10 -1.55
CA SER A 287 -15.90 11.29 -0.73
C SER A 287 -15.21 12.50 -1.36
N SER A 288 -15.78 13.70 -1.18
CA SER A 288 -15.15 14.93 -1.64
C SER A 288 -13.77 15.12 -1.02
N ALA A 289 -13.64 14.81 0.28
CA ALA A 289 -12.38 14.92 1.00
C ALA A 289 -11.25 14.08 0.36
N VAL A 290 -11.55 12.85 -0.08
CA VAL A 290 -10.55 11.99 -0.73
C VAL A 290 -10.34 12.39 -2.19
N THR A 291 -11.40 12.67 -2.94
CA THR A 291 -11.29 13.01 -4.37
C THR A 291 -10.56 14.33 -4.59
N GLU A 292 -10.85 15.38 -3.82
CA GLU A 292 -10.13 16.66 -3.86
C GLU A 292 -8.67 16.51 -3.46
N ARG A 293 -8.41 15.70 -2.41
CA ARG A 293 -7.05 15.42 -1.99
C ARG A 293 -6.26 14.70 -3.08
N PHE A 294 -6.84 13.67 -3.68
CA PHE A 294 -6.22 12.89 -4.74
C PHE A 294 -6.00 13.74 -6.01
N ALA A 295 -6.93 14.60 -6.37
CA ALA A 295 -6.79 15.52 -7.50
C ALA A 295 -5.59 16.48 -7.31
N THR A 296 -5.47 17.07 -6.13
CA THR A 296 -4.32 17.93 -5.74
C THR A 296 -2.99 17.18 -5.90
N ASP A 297 -3.04 15.89 -5.65
CA ASP A 297 -1.90 14.98 -5.57
C ASP A 297 -1.61 14.25 -6.92
N SER A 298 -2.38 14.55 -7.98
CA SER A 298 -2.38 13.79 -9.25
C SER A 298 -2.56 12.28 -9.07
N ALA A 299 -3.18 11.87 -7.97
CA ALA A 299 -3.58 10.51 -7.72
C ALA A 299 -4.94 10.24 -8.37
N VAL A 300 -5.09 9.06 -8.94
CA VAL A 300 -6.36 8.57 -9.46
C VAL A 300 -6.89 7.54 -8.47
N GLY A 301 -8.09 7.80 -7.96
CA GLY A 301 -8.80 6.86 -7.09
C GLY A 301 -9.02 5.53 -7.81
N GLY A 302 -8.77 4.44 -7.10
CA GLY A 302 -9.04 3.09 -7.56
C GLY A 302 -10.48 2.67 -7.25
N GLY A 303 -10.59 1.58 -6.50
CA GLY A 303 -11.80 0.88 -6.16
C GLY A 303 -11.76 -0.53 -6.75
N GLY A 304 -12.95 -1.01 -7.09
CA GLY A 304 -13.12 -2.37 -7.60
C GLY A 304 -13.18 -3.42 -6.50
N SER A 305 -13.53 -4.62 -6.91
CA SER A 305 -13.70 -5.81 -6.10
C SER A 305 -12.35 -6.43 -5.67
N PRO A 306 -12.36 -7.28 -4.64
CA PRO A 306 -11.21 -8.10 -4.26
C PRO A 306 -10.62 -8.89 -5.45
N ALA A 307 -11.48 -9.45 -6.30
CA ALA A 307 -11.08 -10.25 -7.46
C ALA A 307 -10.39 -9.42 -8.54
N GLU A 308 -10.88 -8.21 -8.83
CA GLU A 308 -10.23 -7.28 -9.76
C GLU A 308 -8.86 -6.85 -9.25
N PHE A 309 -8.73 -6.60 -7.94
CA PHE A 309 -7.43 -6.24 -7.37
C PHE A 309 -6.45 -7.43 -7.37
N ALA A 310 -6.92 -8.65 -7.09
CA ALA A 310 -6.10 -9.86 -7.22
C ALA A 310 -5.59 -10.07 -8.66
N ALA A 311 -6.46 -9.90 -9.66
CA ALA A 311 -6.08 -9.99 -11.07
C ALA A 311 -5.07 -8.90 -11.46
N PHE A 312 -5.23 -7.68 -10.93
CA PHE A 312 -4.27 -6.60 -11.12
C PHE A 312 -2.89 -6.96 -10.53
N ILE A 313 -2.83 -7.49 -9.30
CA ILE A 313 -1.58 -7.95 -8.67
C ILE A 313 -0.90 -9.02 -9.51
N ALA A 314 -1.63 -10.03 -10.00
CA ALA A 314 -1.08 -11.10 -10.82
C ALA A 314 -0.50 -10.60 -12.16
N LYS A 315 -1.17 -9.62 -12.79
CA LYS A 315 -0.66 -8.95 -13.99
C LYS A 315 0.65 -8.22 -13.70
N GLU A 316 0.69 -7.44 -12.63
CA GLU A 316 1.88 -6.70 -12.23
C GLU A 316 3.05 -7.65 -11.88
N GLN A 317 2.79 -8.76 -11.19
CA GLN A 317 3.79 -9.80 -10.92
C GLN A 317 4.40 -10.35 -12.21
N THR A 318 3.59 -10.58 -13.26
CA THR A 318 4.08 -11.06 -14.56
C THR A 318 5.00 -10.04 -15.23
N ILE A 319 4.62 -8.76 -15.21
CA ILE A 319 5.42 -7.66 -15.78
C ILE A 319 6.74 -7.51 -15.02
N TRP A 320 6.67 -7.42 -13.69
CA TRP A 320 7.84 -7.15 -12.87
C TRP A 320 8.82 -8.31 -12.80
N LYS A 321 8.37 -9.56 -12.92
CA LYS A 321 9.25 -10.71 -13.08
C LYS A 321 10.24 -10.52 -14.24
N GLU A 322 9.74 -10.07 -15.40
CA GLU A 322 10.60 -9.84 -16.57
C GLU A 322 11.50 -8.61 -16.40
N ILE A 323 10.99 -7.53 -15.80
CA ILE A 323 11.79 -6.31 -15.58
C ILE A 323 12.92 -6.59 -14.59
N VAL A 324 12.64 -7.22 -13.44
CA VAL A 324 13.66 -7.58 -12.44
C VAL A 324 14.75 -8.45 -13.07
N ARG A 325 14.37 -9.43 -13.89
CA ARG A 325 15.32 -10.29 -14.60
C ARG A 325 16.18 -9.50 -15.58
N LYS A 326 15.58 -8.63 -16.40
CA LYS A 326 16.29 -7.86 -17.44
C LYS A 326 17.19 -6.76 -16.88
N ALA A 327 16.71 -6.01 -15.89
CA ALA A 327 17.46 -4.95 -15.24
C ALA A 327 18.39 -5.44 -14.12
N GLN A 328 18.38 -6.76 -13.82
CA GLN A 328 19.15 -7.37 -12.74
C GLN A 328 18.94 -6.66 -11.39
N ILE A 329 17.71 -6.21 -11.13
CA ILE A 329 17.35 -5.48 -9.92
C ILE A 329 17.60 -6.38 -8.71
N LYS A 330 18.35 -5.89 -7.73
CA LYS A 330 18.63 -6.57 -6.47
C LYS A 330 18.31 -5.62 -5.32
N ALA A 331 18.10 -6.19 -4.13
CA ALA A 331 18.18 -5.38 -2.94
C ALA A 331 19.65 -5.05 -2.67
N ASP A 332 19.93 -3.76 -2.51
CA ASP A 332 21.22 -3.24 -2.04
C ASP A 332 21.37 -3.36 -0.52
#